data_AF-A0ABD2FRR0-F1
#
_entry.id   AF-A0ABD2FRR0-F1
#
_cell.length_a   1.000
_cell.length_b   1.000
_cell.length_c   1.000
_cell.angle_alpha   90.00
_cell.angle_beta   90.00
_cell.angle_gamma   90.00
#
_symmetry.space_group_name_H-M   'P 1'
#
loop_
_entity.id
_entity.type
_entity.pdbx_description
1 polymer ?
#
loop_
_entity_poly.entity_id
_entity_poly.type
_entity_poly.pdbx_seq_one_letter_code
_entity_poly.pdbx_strand_id
1 'polypeptide(L)'
;MTLPWLLKVSILTLALWSPARGQKRKRKGQRDDNQVLHNEVKTLICPVELMFIVDSSERAKSLLFERQKAFILRFSSRLTQLHSTGWRLRLRLAALQYSSSVSLEHNFRDWQDLDVFQSRVSSMAFIGHGTYSAYGISNATQLFGRETSSSSLRVALLMTDGSDHPRSPKCCCCCR
;
A
#
# COMPACT_ATOMS: atom_id res chain seq x y z
N MET A 1 -72.03 1.00 -31.31
CA MET A 1 -73.00 0.65 -30.25
C MET A 1 -72.93 1.73 -29.18
N THR A 2 -74.03 2.46 -29.01
CA THR A 2 -74.48 3.21 -27.80
C THR A 2 -73.53 4.24 -27.13
N LEU A 3 -73.82 5.52 -27.40
CA LEU A 3 -73.88 6.65 -26.43
C LEU A 3 -74.73 6.26 -25.17
N PRO A 4 -74.91 7.08 -24.10
CA PRO A 4 -74.30 8.33 -23.60
C PRO A 4 -74.20 8.33 -22.04
N TRP A 5 -74.28 9.52 -21.39
CA TRP A 5 -74.62 9.82 -19.97
C TRP A 5 -73.50 9.82 -18.92
N LEU A 6 -73.49 10.66 -17.89
CA LEU A 6 -74.08 11.98 -17.63
C LEU A 6 -73.35 12.53 -16.38
N LEU A 7 -73.23 13.86 -16.35
CA LEU A 7 -73.19 14.77 -15.20
C LEU A 7 -73.12 14.15 -13.78
N LYS A 8 -72.10 14.55 -13.01
CA LYS A 8 -72.21 14.75 -11.55
C LYS A 8 -71.58 16.09 -11.12
N VAL A 9 -72.44 17.11 -11.18
CA VAL A 9 -72.73 18.18 -10.21
C VAL A 9 -71.79 18.38 -8.99
N SER A 10 -71.37 19.64 -8.82
CA SER A 10 -71.02 20.42 -7.59
C SER A 10 -69.86 19.92 -6.70
N ILE A 11 -68.94 20.78 -6.23
CA ILE A 11 -69.20 21.85 -5.26
C ILE A 11 -68.21 23.02 -5.42
N LEU A 12 -68.79 24.21 -5.37
CA LEU A 12 -68.19 25.53 -5.27
C LEU A 12 -67.58 25.73 -3.86
N THR A 13 -66.29 26.07 -3.76
CA THR A 13 -65.79 26.86 -2.62
C THR A 13 -64.84 27.95 -3.13
N LEU A 14 -65.37 29.17 -3.17
CA LEU A 14 -64.63 30.41 -3.33
C LEU A 14 -63.94 30.71 -1.99
N ALA A 15 -62.61 30.71 -1.98
CA ALA A 15 -61.84 31.46 -0.99
C ALA A 15 -61.19 32.64 -1.71
N LEU A 16 -61.82 33.80 -1.56
CA LEU A 16 -61.29 35.11 -1.87
C LEU A 16 -60.04 35.36 -1.00
N TRP A 17 -58.89 35.63 -1.61
CA TRP A 17 -57.95 36.60 -1.06
C TRP A 17 -57.27 37.37 -2.19
N SER A 18 -57.46 38.69 -2.12
CA SER A 18 -57.07 39.68 -3.11
C SER A 18 -55.56 39.89 -3.18
N PRO A 19 -55.05 40.42 -4.32
CA PRO A 19 -53.63 40.51 -4.61
C PRO A 19 -53.00 41.79 -4.03
N ALA A 20 -51.89 41.65 -3.30
CA ALA A 20 -51.02 42.78 -3.03
C ALA A 20 -50.13 43.03 -4.25
N ARG A 21 -50.36 44.17 -4.91
CA ARG A 21 -49.66 44.65 -6.11
C ARG A 21 -48.39 45.39 -5.67
N GLY A 22 -47.21 44.77 -5.81
CA GLY A 22 -45.89 45.40 -5.66
C GLY A 22 -45.12 45.36 -6.98
N GLN A 23 -44.64 46.51 -7.46
CA GLN A 23 -44.20 46.76 -8.84
C GLN A 23 -42.84 46.16 -9.24
N LYS A 24 -42.81 45.61 -10.46
CA LYS A 24 -41.78 45.68 -11.53
C LYS A 24 -40.29 45.72 -11.16
N ARG A 25 -39.54 44.73 -11.66
CA ARG A 25 -38.47 44.92 -12.68
C ARG A 25 -37.99 43.58 -13.26
N LYS A 26 -38.16 43.38 -14.57
CA LYS A 26 -37.46 42.36 -15.36
C LYS A 26 -35.97 42.74 -15.44
N ARG A 27 -35.07 41.82 -15.10
CA ARG A 27 -33.83 41.60 -15.87
C ARG A 27 -33.37 40.15 -15.76
N LYS A 28 -33.37 39.54 -16.94
CA LYS A 28 -32.77 38.30 -17.40
C LYS A 28 -31.33 38.16 -16.90
N GLY A 29 -31.00 37.00 -16.36
CA GLY A 29 -29.67 36.63 -15.89
C GLY A 29 -29.71 35.22 -15.33
N GLN A 30 -29.83 34.25 -16.22
CA GLN A 30 -29.62 32.83 -15.93
C GLN A 30 -28.18 32.69 -15.43
N ARG A 31 -28.03 32.51 -14.12
CA ARG A 31 -26.76 32.16 -13.50
C ARG A 31 -26.68 30.64 -13.54
N ASP A 32 -26.10 30.12 -14.62
CA ASP A 32 -25.59 28.76 -14.66
C ASP A 32 -24.48 28.69 -13.60
N ASP A 33 -24.83 28.29 -12.38
CA ASP A 33 -23.85 27.79 -11.42
C ASP A 33 -23.43 26.40 -11.93
N ASN A 34 -22.55 26.42 -12.94
CA ASN A 34 -21.70 25.30 -13.29
C ASN A 34 -20.73 25.10 -12.11
N GLN A 35 -21.22 24.51 -11.02
CA GLN A 35 -20.37 23.77 -10.12
C GLN A 35 -19.84 22.58 -10.91
N VAL A 36 -18.76 22.83 -11.66
CA VAL A 36 -17.88 21.77 -12.12
C VAL A 36 -17.41 21.08 -10.86
N LEU A 37 -18.08 19.98 -10.52
CA LEU A 37 -17.62 19.00 -9.59
C LEU A 37 -16.30 18.48 -10.17
N HIS A 38 -15.20 19.18 -9.88
CA HIS A 38 -13.88 18.58 -9.94
C HIS A 38 -13.94 17.48 -8.90
N ASN A 39 -14.34 16.30 -9.36
CA ASN A 39 -14.18 15.05 -8.66
C ASN A 39 -12.67 14.80 -8.68
N GLU A 40 -11.93 15.57 -7.88
CA GLU A 40 -10.53 15.35 -7.55
C GLU A 40 -10.47 13.91 -7.04
N VAL A 41 -10.01 13.00 -7.90
CA VAL A 41 -9.80 11.62 -7.51
C VAL A 41 -8.70 11.66 -6.45
N LYS A 42 -9.11 11.73 -5.18
CA LYS A 42 -8.20 11.81 -4.04
C LYS A 42 -7.36 10.54 -4.05
N THR A 43 -6.12 10.67 -4.50
CA THR A 43 -5.21 9.53 -4.60
C THR A 43 -4.82 9.10 -3.18
N LEU A 44 -5.20 7.89 -2.79
CA LEU A 44 -4.87 7.34 -1.48
C LEU A 44 -3.39 6.93 -1.47
N ILE A 45 -2.62 7.39 -0.47
CA ILE A 45 -1.22 6.98 -0.31
C ILE A 45 -1.17 5.84 0.70
N CYS A 46 -0.63 4.70 0.29
CA CYS A 46 -0.39 3.54 1.15
C CYS A 46 1.11 3.45 1.48
N PRO A 47 1.54 3.73 2.73
CA PRO A 47 2.91 3.51 3.16
C PRO A 47 3.20 2.01 3.27
N VAL A 48 4.19 1.52 2.54
CA VAL A 48 4.60 0.11 2.52
C VAL A 48 6.08 0.02 2.86
N GLU A 49 6.39 -0.83 3.84
CA GLU A 49 7.72 -1.08 4.36
C GLU A 49 8.04 -2.54 4.07
N LEU A 50 8.92 -2.80 3.10
CA LEU A 50 9.24 -4.16 2.69
C LEU A 50 10.69 -4.50 3.01
N MET A 51 10.91 -5.56 3.79
CA MET A 51 12.24 -6.08 4.09
C MET A 51 12.47 -7.43 3.41
N PHE A 52 13.59 -7.57 2.71
CA PHE A 52 14.09 -8.85 2.26
C PHE A 52 15.00 -9.46 3.34
N ILE A 53 14.71 -10.70 3.72
CA ILE A 53 15.52 -11.50 4.64
C ILE A 53 16.17 -12.60 3.81
N VAL A 54 17.46 -12.46 3.55
CA VAL A 54 18.19 -13.24 2.53
C VAL A 54 19.00 -14.34 3.18
N ASP A 55 18.88 -15.57 2.67
CA ASP A 55 19.66 -16.70 3.14
C ASP A 55 21.07 -16.65 2.54
N SER A 56 22.05 -16.38 3.40
CA SER A 56 23.49 -16.40 3.10
C SER A 56 24.19 -17.52 3.89
N SER A 57 23.46 -18.60 4.21
CA SER A 57 23.99 -19.76 4.91
C SER A 57 24.88 -20.63 4.03
N GLU A 58 25.62 -21.54 4.67
CA GLU A 58 26.41 -22.56 3.99
C GLU A 58 25.58 -23.35 2.97
N ARG A 59 24.31 -23.62 3.29
CA ARG A 59 23.40 -24.41 2.45
C ARG A 59 22.89 -23.67 1.22
N ALA A 60 22.71 -22.35 1.32
CA ALA A 60 22.34 -21.54 0.17
C ALA A 60 23.38 -21.73 -0.96
N LYS A 61 24.66 -21.88 -0.60
CA LYS A 61 25.78 -21.85 -1.55
C LYS A 61 25.81 -20.52 -2.33
N SER A 62 26.94 -20.19 -2.93
CA SER A 62 27.09 -18.94 -3.67
C SER A 62 26.08 -18.80 -4.82
N LEU A 63 25.73 -19.90 -5.49
CA LEU A 63 24.81 -19.88 -6.62
C LEU A 63 23.37 -19.52 -6.24
N LEU A 64 22.79 -20.08 -5.16
CA LEU A 64 21.42 -19.69 -4.78
C LEU A 64 21.42 -18.29 -4.18
N PHE A 65 22.47 -17.90 -3.46
CA PHE A 65 22.62 -16.53 -2.96
C PHE A 65 22.57 -15.50 -4.09
N GLU A 66 23.31 -15.71 -5.19
CA GLU A 66 23.25 -14.81 -6.35
C GLU A 66 21.88 -14.83 -7.05
N ARG A 67 21.18 -15.97 -7.06
CA ARG A 67 19.78 -16.04 -7.58
C ARG A 67 18.81 -15.25 -6.70
N GLN A 68 18.97 -15.32 -5.37
CA GLN A 68 18.18 -14.53 -4.42
C GLN A 68 18.42 -13.03 -4.64
N LYS A 69 19.68 -12.59 -4.77
CA LYS A 69 20.01 -11.19 -5.12
C LYS A 69 19.34 -10.78 -6.44
N ALA A 70 19.47 -11.59 -7.49
CA ALA A 70 18.84 -11.31 -8.78
C ALA A 70 17.31 -11.21 -8.69
N PHE A 71 16.68 -12.02 -7.84
CA PHE A 71 15.25 -11.92 -7.56
C PHE A 71 14.92 -10.58 -6.89
N ILE A 72 15.66 -10.16 -5.85
CA ILE A 72 15.43 -8.88 -5.14
C ILE A 72 15.50 -7.70 -6.12
N LEU A 73 16.52 -7.67 -6.97
CA LEU A 73 16.70 -6.60 -7.96
C LEU A 73 15.50 -6.55 -8.93
N ARG A 74 15.11 -7.68 -9.51
CA ARG A 74 13.97 -7.74 -10.45
C ARG A 74 12.64 -7.43 -9.78
N PHE A 75 12.42 -7.95 -8.57
CA PHE A 75 11.17 -7.76 -7.83
C PHE A 75 11.02 -6.31 -7.39
N SER A 76 12.06 -5.69 -6.85
CA SER A 76 12.04 -4.28 -6.43
C SER A 76 11.76 -3.32 -7.59
N SER A 77 12.36 -3.53 -8.77
CA SER A 77 12.05 -2.75 -9.98
C SER A 77 10.58 -2.86 -10.40
N ARG A 78 9.99 -4.06 -10.32
CA ARG A 78 8.57 -4.25 -10.65
C ARG A 78 7.66 -3.63 -9.60
N LEU A 79 8.05 -3.71 -8.33
CA LEU A 79 7.26 -3.20 -7.21
C LEU A 79 7.14 -1.67 -7.26
N THR A 80 8.20 -0.95 -7.63
CA THR A 80 8.17 0.51 -7.79
C THR A 80 7.33 0.98 -8.99
N GLN A 81 7.09 0.09 -9.96
CA GLN A 81 6.25 0.36 -11.13
C GLN A 81 4.76 0.09 -10.86
N LEU A 82 4.41 -0.48 -9.71
CA LEU A 82 3.00 -0.70 -9.36
C LEU A 82 2.31 0.64 -9.12
N HIS A 83 1.44 1.00 -10.06
CA HIS A 83 0.54 2.12 -9.95
C HIS A 83 -0.88 1.65 -10.22
N SER A 84 -1.85 2.19 -9.49
CA SER A 84 -3.26 1.89 -9.69
C SER A 84 -4.07 3.18 -9.69
N THR A 85 -5.21 3.17 -10.37
CA THR A 85 -6.10 4.32 -10.36
C THR A 85 -6.69 4.49 -8.96
N GLY A 86 -6.53 5.68 -8.37
CA GLY A 86 -7.06 6.01 -7.05
C GLY A 86 -6.16 5.70 -5.85
N TRP A 87 -5.03 4.99 -6.01
CA TRP A 87 -4.05 4.81 -4.93
C TRP A 87 -2.61 4.66 -5.41
N ARG A 88 -1.66 5.09 -4.56
CA ARG A 88 -0.22 5.05 -4.82
C ARG A 88 0.54 4.48 -3.62
N LEU A 89 1.53 3.64 -3.88
CA LEU A 89 2.44 3.14 -2.84
C LEU A 89 3.49 4.21 -2.50
N ARG A 90 3.71 4.43 -1.21
CA ARG A 90 4.94 5.04 -0.71
C ARG A 90 5.79 3.92 -0.14
N LEU A 91 6.63 3.36 -1.00
CA LEU A 91 7.47 2.21 -0.71
C LEU A 91 8.79 2.65 -0.06
N ARG A 92 9.19 1.94 0.99
CA ARG A 92 10.58 1.90 1.46
C ARG A 92 11.03 0.45 1.52
N LEU A 93 12.26 0.18 1.08
CA LEU A 93 12.84 -1.16 1.07
C LEU A 93 13.97 -1.26 2.07
N ALA A 94 14.13 -2.45 2.64
CA ALA A 94 15.26 -2.83 3.47
C ALA A 94 15.74 -4.23 3.09
N ALA A 95 16.98 -4.54 3.40
CA ALA A 95 17.56 -5.86 3.16
C ALA A 95 18.49 -6.23 4.31
N LEU A 96 18.33 -7.46 4.81
CA LEU A 96 19.29 -8.09 5.70
C LEU A 96 19.59 -9.49 5.19
N GLN A 97 20.77 -9.99 5.50
CA GLN A 97 21.14 -11.37 5.25
C GLN A 97 21.44 -12.09 6.56
N TYR A 98 21.14 -13.39 6.59
CA TYR A 98 21.39 -14.23 7.75
C TYR A 98 22.20 -15.48 7.37
N SER A 99 23.00 -15.94 8.33
CA SER A 99 23.66 -17.24 8.34
C SER A 99 23.70 -17.74 9.81
N SER A 100 24.87 -17.88 10.43
CA SER A 100 25.09 -17.93 11.88
C SER A 100 25.06 -16.56 12.55
N SER A 101 25.13 -15.49 11.74
CA SER A 101 25.01 -14.10 12.19
C SER A 101 24.11 -13.33 11.21
N VAL A 102 23.75 -12.10 11.57
CA VAL A 102 22.92 -11.23 10.73
C VAL A 102 23.72 -10.00 10.31
N SER A 103 23.66 -9.67 9.03
CA SER A 103 24.19 -8.43 8.47
C SER A 103 23.04 -7.60 7.92
N LEU A 104 22.95 -6.35 8.34
CA LEU A 104 21.97 -5.38 7.86
C LEU A 104 22.57 -4.62 6.67
N GLU A 105 22.11 -4.94 5.47
CA GLU A 105 22.69 -4.44 4.21
C GLU A 105 22.09 -3.09 3.80
N HIS A 106 20.80 -2.88 4.10
CA HIS A 106 20.13 -1.60 3.97
C HIS A 106 18.95 -1.53 4.96
N ASN A 107 18.83 -0.41 5.67
CA ASN A 107 17.77 -0.18 6.68
C ASN A 107 16.67 0.77 6.15
N PHE A 108 15.59 0.95 6.91
CA PHE A 108 14.46 1.79 6.46
C PHE A 108 14.70 3.29 6.64
N ARG A 109 15.61 3.68 7.54
CA ARG A 109 15.93 5.08 7.84
C ARG A 109 16.77 5.73 6.74
N ASP A 110 17.67 4.95 6.14
CA ASP A 110 18.58 5.38 5.08
C ASP A 110 17.97 5.22 3.68
N TRP A 111 16.67 4.90 3.62
CA TRP A 111 15.93 4.80 2.36
C TRP A 111 15.96 6.13 1.62
N GLN A 112 16.45 6.08 0.38
CA GLN A 112 16.55 7.22 -0.53
C GLN A 112 15.75 6.94 -1.79
N ASP A 113 16.23 5.98 -2.57
CA ASP A 113 15.62 5.56 -3.83
C ASP A 113 15.96 4.09 -4.13
N LEU A 114 15.39 3.62 -5.23
CA LEU A 114 15.56 2.25 -5.69
C LEU A 114 17.02 1.95 -6.09
N ASP A 115 17.71 2.89 -6.71
CA ASP A 115 19.04 2.68 -7.29
C ASP A 115 20.08 2.48 -6.18
N VAL A 116 20.02 3.29 -5.13
CA VAL A 116 20.85 3.13 -3.93
C VAL A 116 20.59 1.78 -3.26
N PHE A 117 19.32 1.41 -3.09
CA PHE A 117 18.95 0.10 -2.53
C PHE A 117 19.48 -1.06 -3.38
N GLN A 118 19.28 -1.01 -4.70
CA GLN A 118 19.74 -2.04 -5.62
C GLN A 118 21.27 -2.14 -5.68
N SER A 119 21.97 -1.02 -5.57
CA SER A 119 23.43 -0.99 -5.45
C SER A 119 23.90 -1.72 -4.19
N ARG A 120 23.27 -1.44 -3.03
CA ARG A 120 23.56 -2.15 -1.76
C ARG A 120 23.33 -3.65 -1.89
N VAL A 121 22.17 -4.06 -2.42
CA VAL A 121 21.86 -5.47 -2.65
C VAL A 121 22.86 -6.13 -3.59
N SER A 122 23.26 -5.47 -4.67
CA SER A 122 24.23 -6.01 -5.63
C SER A 122 25.61 -6.23 -5.00
N SER A 123 26.00 -5.35 -4.07
CA SER A 123 27.28 -5.41 -3.35
C SER A 123 27.33 -6.44 -2.20
N MET A 124 26.19 -7.05 -1.84
CA MET A 124 26.14 -8.03 -0.76
C MET A 124 27.09 -9.20 -1.02
N ALA A 125 27.90 -9.53 0.00
CA ALA A 125 28.83 -10.64 -0.02
C ALA A 125 28.25 -11.89 0.65
N PHE A 126 28.53 -13.06 0.06
CA PHE A 126 28.13 -14.36 0.60
C PHE A 126 28.89 -14.67 1.90
N ILE A 127 28.17 -15.09 2.95
CA ILE A 127 28.76 -15.40 4.27
C ILE A 127 29.08 -16.90 4.39
N GLY A 128 28.12 -17.77 4.09
CA GLY A 128 28.34 -19.21 3.95
C GLY A 128 28.58 -20.00 5.23
N HIS A 129 28.09 -19.54 6.39
CA HIS A 129 28.38 -20.20 7.67
C HIS A 129 27.11 -20.44 8.51
N GLY A 130 26.65 -21.69 8.62
CA GLY A 130 25.47 -22.06 9.42
C GLY A 130 24.13 -21.46 8.95
N THR A 131 23.02 -22.02 9.41
CA THR A 131 21.66 -21.60 9.00
C THR A 131 20.79 -21.35 10.24
N TYR A 132 20.60 -20.07 10.60
CA TYR A 132 19.86 -19.64 11.79
C TYR A 132 18.81 -18.57 11.40
N SER A 133 17.75 -18.98 10.69
CA SER A 133 16.71 -18.08 10.18
C SER A 133 16.03 -17.24 11.27
N ALA A 134 15.91 -17.79 12.48
CA ALA A 134 15.32 -17.12 13.63
C ALA A 134 16.04 -15.81 13.99
N TYR A 135 17.37 -15.71 13.78
CA TYR A 135 18.09 -14.45 13.98
C TYR A 135 17.72 -13.42 12.91
N GLY A 136 17.57 -13.84 11.65
CA GLY A 136 17.10 -12.96 10.58
C GLY A 136 15.69 -12.42 10.86
N ILE A 137 14.75 -13.30 11.24
CA ILE A 137 13.37 -12.93 11.55
C ILE A 137 13.28 -12.02 12.77
N SER A 138 13.97 -12.35 13.87
CA SER A 138 13.92 -11.53 15.09
C SER A 138 14.52 -10.14 14.88
N ASN A 139 15.63 -10.02 14.16
CA ASN A 139 16.22 -8.72 13.82
C ASN A 139 15.32 -7.91 12.87
N ALA A 140 14.70 -8.54 11.87
CA ALA A 140 13.73 -7.88 11.01
C ALA A 140 12.56 -7.30 11.82
N THR A 141 11.96 -8.10 12.71
CA THR A 141 10.86 -7.68 13.58
C THR A 141 11.25 -6.48 14.45
N GLN A 142 12.46 -6.50 15.03
CA GLN A 142 12.98 -5.37 15.81
C GLN A 142 13.17 -4.12 14.96
N LEU A 143 13.72 -4.25 13.74
CA LEU A 143 13.91 -3.12 12.82
C LEU A 143 12.57 -2.51 12.39
N PHE A 144 11.58 -3.33 12.05
CA PHE A 144 10.23 -2.84 11.78
C PHE A 144 9.67 -2.01 12.94
N GLY A 145 9.80 -2.52 14.17
CA GLY A 145 9.34 -1.80 15.36
C GLY A 145 10.06 -0.48 15.61
N ARG A 146 11.36 -0.40 15.29
CA ARG A 146 12.23 0.76 15.59
C ARG A 146 12.26 1.83 14.48
N GLU A 147 12.00 1.45 13.23
CA GLU A 147 12.27 2.30 12.07
C GLU A 147 11.04 2.63 11.21
N THR A 148 9.90 2.01 11.52
CA THR A 148 8.68 2.19 10.71
C THR A 148 7.48 2.57 11.56
N SER A 149 6.54 3.31 10.96
CA SER A 149 5.28 3.67 11.63
C SER A 149 4.39 2.44 11.81
N SER A 150 3.64 2.37 12.92
CA SER A 150 2.61 1.36 13.14
C SER A 150 1.44 1.45 12.16
N SER A 151 1.27 2.60 11.50
CA SER A 151 0.25 2.82 10.47
C SER A 151 0.66 2.36 9.07
N SER A 152 1.89 1.86 8.89
CA SER A 152 2.40 1.39 7.60
C SER A 152 2.18 -0.10 7.42
N LEU A 153 1.95 -0.54 6.19
CA LEU A 153 1.94 -1.97 5.88
C LEU A 153 3.38 -2.50 5.93
N ARG A 154 3.65 -3.41 6.87
CA ARG A 154 4.96 -4.03 7.06
C ARG A 154 4.97 -5.41 6.42
N VAL A 155 5.91 -5.67 5.52
CA VAL A 155 6.02 -6.91 4.76
C VAL A 155 7.44 -7.46 4.84
N ALA A 156 7.60 -8.71 5.28
CA ALA A 156 8.88 -9.40 5.25
C ALA A 156 8.86 -10.50 4.18
N LEU A 157 9.82 -10.49 3.26
CA LEU A 157 10.05 -11.57 2.31
C LEU A 157 11.26 -12.38 2.79
N LEU A 158 10.98 -13.55 3.39
CA LEU A 158 12.00 -14.52 3.77
C LEU A 158 12.36 -15.40 2.57
N MET A 159 13.64 -15.44 2.25
CA MET A 159 14.22 -16.39 1.32
C MET A 159 14.97 -17.42 2.14
N THR A 160 14.70 -18.71 1.90
CA THR A 160 15.26 -19.82 2.65
C THR A 160 15.12 -21.11 1.85
N ASP A 161 15.99 -22.08 2.11
CA ASP A 161 15.84 -23.46 1.64
C ASP A 161 14.93 -24.32 2.55
N GLY A 162 14.49 -23.75 3.69
CA GLY A 162 13.56 -24.35 4.65
C GLY A 162 14.21 -25.19 5.75
N SER A 163 15.53 -25.27 5.84
CA SER A 163 16.22 -26.15 6.82
C SER A 163 17.23 -25.40 7.69
N ASP A 164 16.84 -25.14 8.94
CA ASP A 164 17.71 -24.55 9.96
C ASP A 164 18.65 -25.57 10.63
N HIS A 165 19.71 -25.06 11.25
CA HIS A 165 20.58 -25.84 12.12
C HIS A 165 19.80 -26.36 13.34
N PRO A 166 20.04 -27.58 13.86
CA PRO A 166 19.30 -28.13 15.01
C PRO A 166 19.37 -27.29 16.30
N ARG A 167 20.40 -26.45 16.43
CA ARG A 167 20.56 -25.50 17.54
C ARG A 167 19.96 -24.11 17.25
N SER A 168 19.36 -23.91 16.09
CA SER A 168 18.62 -22.69 15.78
C SER A 168 17.50 -22.51 16.79
N PRO A 169 17.33 -21.33 17.40
CA PRO A 169 16.20 -21.09 18.28
C PRO A 169 14.89 -21.26 17.51
N LYS A 170 13.91 -21.94 18.11
CA LYS A 170 12.59 -22.09 17.47
C LYS A 170 11.90 -20.74 17.41
N CYS A 171 11.29 -20.40 16.27
CA CYS A 171 10.50 -19.18 16.07
C CYS A 171 9.17 -19.12 16.88
N CYS A 172 9.03 -19.92 17.94
CA CYS A 172 7.92 -19.78 18.87
C CYS A 172 8.24 -18.55 19.74
N CYS A 173 7.48 -17.46 19.58
CA CYS A 173 7.44 -16.22 20.39
C CYS A 173 7.92 -14.91 19.73
N CYS A 174 7.64 -14.66 18.44
CA CYS A 174 7.81 -13.32 17.84
C CYS A 174 6.52 -12.61 17.39
N CYS A 175 5.35 -13.22 17.50
CA CYS A 175 4.08 -12.53 17.26
C CYS A 175 3.50 -12.07 18.61
N ARG A 176 3.72 -10.81 18.97
CA ARG A 176 2.97 -10.13 20.03
C ARG A 176 2.51 -8.78 19.53
#